data_AF-A0A842Q3B9-F1
#
_entry.id   AF-A0A842Q3B9-F1
#
_cell.length_a   1.000
_cell.length_b   1.000
_cell.length_c   1.000
_cell.angle_alpha   90.00
_cell.angle_beta   90.00
_cell.angle_gamma   90.00
#
_symmetry.space_group_name_H-M   'P 1'
#
loop_
_entity.id
_entity.type
_entity.pdbx_description
1 polymer ?
#
loop_
_entity_poly.entity_id
_entity_poly.type
_entity_poly.pdbx_seq_one_letter_code
_entity_poly.pdbx_strand_id
1 'polypeptide(L)'
;MKFIKPKSKEAKIRDELHLSSLYKIVKIFQYTLGTILMSVALQIVLTSHYNTVMLIAVMATSYILAIILLTILTLRFFSWFKSNQNFVILLYGLASLMLAVNAIFTVINVNERLLDRPSEIWQFAGGTVVLAAKNTVLDLSYILSSILSFILTWAATVLLLNHYSQRLGRVRYWIIVSIPLIYFLSQFITSFLNLFAPLFESDPFFFAILFTLIFALSKTIGGIMFGIAFWTIAKNIAHTITISHYMIISAYGFVLLFISNQAIVLVTAPYPPFGLATISFMGLSSYLILVGIYASAISVAHDVKLRQSIRKFAIKESKLLDSIGSAEMEKEIQNRVMKIVNEQSFKMKEETGIQSSFDEEDIKEYLNKAIRETKREL
;
A
#
# COMPACT_ATOMS: atom_id res chain seq x y z
N MET A 1 -44.72 5.51 9.11
CA MET A 1 -43.38 4.90 9.27
C MET A 1 -42.42 5.49 8.24
N LYS A 2 -41.62 6.49 8.63
CA LYS A 2 -40.55 7.06 7.79
C LYS A 2 -39.24 6.37 8.16
N PHE A 3 -38.66 5.63 7.21
CA PHE A 3 -37.31 5.07 7.30
C PHE A 3 -36.28 6.20 7.45
N ILE A 4 -35.74 6.35 8.66
CA ILE A 4 -34.57 7.21 8.90
C ILE A 4 -33.35 6.46 8.35
N LYS A 5 -32.78 7.00 7.26
CA LYS A 5 -31.58 6.49 6.58
C LYS A 5 -30.40 6.33 7.58
N PRO A 6 -29.51 5.34 7.39
CA PRO A 6 -28.28 5.14 8.19
C PRO A 6 -27.18 6.20 7.92
N LYS A 7 -27.52 7.37 7.37
CA LYS A 7 -26.56 8.41 6.96
C LYS A 7 -25.77 9.00 8.14
N SER A 8 -26.25 8.84 9.39
CA SER A 8 -25.61 9.41 10.59
C SER A 8 -24.43 8.59 11.11
N LYS A 9 -24.41 7.26 10.91
CA LYS A 9 -23.27 6.43 11.37
C LYS A 9 -22.05 6.59 10.47
N GLU A 10 -22.24 6.56 9.14
CA GLU A 10 -21.13 6.72 8.18
C GLU A 10 -20.50 8.11 8.22
N ALA A 11 -21.30 9.18 8.40
CA ALA A 11 -20.78 10.53 8.54
C ALA A 11 -19.97 10.71 9.84
N LYS A 12 -20.43 10.12 10.94
CA LYS A 12 -19.75 10.19 12.24
C LYS A 12 -18.43 9.39 12.24
N ILE A 13 -18.44 8.21 11.61
CA ILE A 13 -17.23 7.42 11.35
C ILE A 13 -16.25 8.25 10.50
N ARG A 14 -16.69 8.95 9.46
CA ARG A 14 -15.80 9.73 8.58
C ARG A 14 -15.12 10.93 9.27
N ASP A 15 -15.78 11.56 10.24
CA ASP A 15 -15.26 12.71 11.00
C ASP A 15 -14.34 12.29 12.17
N GLU A 16 -14.58 11.15 12.82
CA GLU A 16 -13.71 10.63 13.90
C GLU A 16 -12.37 10.05 13.37
N LEU A 17 -12.26 9.83 12.06
CA LEU A 17 -11.25 8.95 11.49
C LEU A 17 -9.94 9.59 11.00
N HIS A 18 -9.77 10.92 11.09
CA HIS A 18 -8.72 11.69 10.37
C HIS A 18 -8.66 11.44 8.84
N LEU A 19 -9.48 10.53 8.30
CA LEU A 19 -9.61 10.17 6.90
C LEU A 19 -10.13 11.33 6.05
N SER A 20 -10.91 12.23 6.66
CA SER A 20 -11.37 13.47 6.01
C SER A 20 -10.19 14.38 5.65
N SER A 21 -9.18 14.48 6.51
CA SER A 21 -7.96 15.24 6.25
C SER A 21 -7.12 14.56 5.15
N LEU A 22 -6.89 13.25 5.26
CA LEU A 22 -6.16 12.49 4.24
C LEU A 22 -6.85 12.58 2.87
N TYR A 23 -8.18 12.49 2.81
CA TYR A 23 -8.95 12.67 1.59
C TYR A 23 -8.72 14.05 0.96
N LYS A 24 -8.74 15.13 1.76
CA LYS A 24 -8.47 16.49 1.26
C LYS A 24 -7.08 16.61 0.69
N ILE A 25 -6.06 16.09 1.38
CA ILE A 25 -4.67 16.11 0.93
C ILE A 25 -4.54 15.36 -0.39
N VAL A 26 -5.02 14.11 -0.46
CA VAL A 26 -4.96 13.29 -1.69
C VAL A 26 -5.71 13.98 -2.83
N LYS A 27 -6.88 14.56 -2.57
CA LYS A 27 -7.64 15.31 -3.57
C LYS A 27 -6.84 16.47 -4.17
N ILE A 28 -6.10 17.24 -3.35
CA ILE A 28 -5.23 18.32 -3.83
C ILE A 28 -4.14 17.75 -4.75
N PHE A 29 -3.41 16.72 -4.31
CA PHE A 29 -2.38 16.08 -5.12
C PHE A 29 -2.91 15.54 -6.46
N GLN A 30 -4.11 14.95 -6.47
CA GLN A 30 -4.72 14.42 -7.69
C GLN A 30 -5.13 15.53 -8.67
N TYR A 31 -5.64 16.68 -8.20
CA TYR A 31 -5.89 17.82 -9.08
C TYR A 31 -4.61 18.43 -9.65
N THR A 32 -3.55 18.52 -8.82
CA THR A 32 -2.24 18.96 -9.29
C THR A 32 -1.71 18.02 -10.38
N LEU A 33 -1.75 16.71 -10.16
CA LEU A 33 -1.38 15.70 -11.15
C LEU A 33 -2.20 15.81 -12.44
N GLY A 34 -3.52 15.95 -12.32
CA GLY A 34 -4.41 16.12 -13.48
C GLY A 34 -4.07 17.38 -14.29
N THR A 35 -3.72 18.47 -13.62
CA THR A 35 -3.32 19.73 -14.28
C THR A 35 -2.00 19.57 -15.03
N ILE A 36 -1.00 18.92 -14.43
CA ILE A 36 0.29 18.68 -15.07
C ILE A 36 0.12 17.74 -16.27
N LEU A 37 -0.64 16.65 -16.13
CA LEU A 37 -0.93 15.72 -17.23
C LEU A 37 -1.64 16.41 -18.40
N MET A 38 -2.62 17.28 -18.10
CA MET A 38 -3.30 18.08 -19.11
C MET A 38 -2.35 19.03 -19.81
N SER A 39 -1.43 19.66 -19.07
CA SER A 39 -0.39 20.52 -19.65
C SER A 39 0.54 19.74 -20.58
N VAL A 40 0.95 18.52 -20.21
CA VAL A 40 1.78 17.65 -21.07
C VAL A 40 1.01 17.26 -22.34
N ALA A 41 -0.28 16.90 -22.21
CA ALA A 41 -1.12 16.57 -23.35
C ALA A 41 -1.24 17.77 -24.32
N LEU A 42 -1.42 18.98 -23.79
CA LEU A 42 -1.47 20.21 -24.59
C LEU A 42 -0.13 20.50 -25.30
N GLN A 43 1.01 20.30 -24.64
CA GLN A 43 2.34 20.43 -25.27
C GLN A 43 2.50 19.45 -26.45
N ILE A 44 2.14 18.19 -26.26
CA ILE A 44 2.25 17.19 -27.33
C ILE A 44 1.38 17.56 -28.53
N VAL A 45 0.14 18.00 -28.30
CA VAL A 45 -0.82 18.33 -29.38
C VAL A 45 -0.45 19.62 -30.10
N LEU A 46 -0.02 20.67 -29.39
CA LEU A 46 0.22 22.00 -29.97
C LEU A 46 1.63 22.17 -30.51
N THR A 47 2.64 21.63 -29.81
CA THR A 47 4.06 21.92 -30.08
C THR A 47 4.87 20.69 -30.45
N SER A 48 4.27 19.50 -30.50
CA SER A 48 4.91 18.21 -30.87
C SER A 48 6.19 17.90 -30.10
N HIS A 49 6.27 18.42 -28.87
CA HIS A 49 7.31 18.13 -27.89
C HIS A 49 6.69 18.08 -26.50
N TYR A 50 7.42 17.56 -25.53
CA TYR A 50 7.08 17.72 -24.12
C TYR A 50 8.33 18.05 -23.31
N ASN A 51 8.14 18.72 -22.18
CA ASN A 51 9.23 19.07 -21.28
C ASN A 51 9.51 17.94 -20.27
N THR A 52 10.77 17.55 -20.12
CA THR A 52 11.17 16.49 -19.16
C THR A 52 10.92 16.87 -17.70
N VAL A 53 10.94 18.17 -17.37
CA VAL A 53 10.57 18.69 -16.04
C VAL A 53 9.14 18.33 -15.67
N MET A 54 8.22 18.29 -16.65
CA MET A 54 6.83 17.87 -16.39
C MET A 54 6.74 16.39 -16.04
N LEU A 55 7.56 15.53 -16.68
CA LEU A 55 7.64 14.11 -16.32
C LEU A 55 8.15 13.92 -14.89
N ILE A 56 9.22 14.64 -14.54
CA ILE A 56 9.78 14.65 -13.19
C ILE A 56 8.73 15.11 -12.19
N ALA A 57 7.99 16.19 -12.49
CA ALA A 57 6.95 16.72 -11.63
C ALA A 57 5.82 15.71 -11.38
N VAL A 58 5.31 15.02 -12.41
CA VAL A 58 4.28 13.97 -12.26
C VAL A 58 4.81 12.80 -11.42
N MET A 59 6.02 12.32 -11.74
CA MET A 59 6.63 11.21 -11.02
C MET A 59 6.86 11.55 -9.54
N ALA A 60 7.48 12.69 -9.26
CA ALA A 60 7.79 13.13 -7.90
C ALA A 60 6.52 13.38 -7.08
N THR A 61 5.53 14.10 -7.61
CA THR A 61 4.28 14.37 -6.89
C THR A 61 3.50 13.09 -6.56
N SER A 62 3.42 12.15 -7.50
CA SER A 62 2.74 10.86 -7.29
C SER A 62 3.47 9.97 -6.28
N TYR A 63 4.80 9.84 -6.41
CA TYR A 63 5.59 9.00 -5.51
C TYR A 63 5.76 9.61 -4.11
N ILE A 64 5.89 10.94 -3.96
CA ILE A 64 5.89 11.60 -2.64
C ILE A 64 4.60 11.29 -1.89
N LEU A 65 3.45 11.40 -2.57
CA LEU A 65 2.17 11.03 -1.97
C LEU A 65 2.14 9.56 -1.56
N ALA A 66 2.63 8.66 -2.43
CA ALA A 66 2.70 7.23 -2.14
C ALA A 66 3.58 6.94 -0.92
N ILE A 67 4.77 7.55 -0.83
CA ILE A 67 5.70 7.40 0.30
C ILE A 67 5.00 7.81 1.60
N ILE A 68 4.39 9.00 1.66
CA ILE A 68 3.68 9.48 2.85
C ILE A 68 2.60 8.49 3.28
N LEU A 69 1.77 8.02 2.34
CA LEU A 69 0.65 7.12 2.63
C LEU A 69 1.11 5.72 3.04
N LEU A 70 2.14 5.18 2.40
CA LEU A 70 2.74 3.89 2.76
C LEU A 70 3.41 3.96 4.13
N THR A 71 4.09 5.06 4.45
CA THR A 71 4.66 5.27 5.79
C THR A 71 3.56 5.32 6.86
N ILE A 72 2.46 6.04 6.61
CA ILE A 72 1.29 6.04 7.51
C ILE A 72 0.75 4.62 7.69
N LEU A 73 0.63 3.85 6.59
CA LEU A 73 0.17 2.47 6.63
C LEU A 73 1.11 1.58 7.46
N THR A 74 2.42 1.72 7.30
CA THR A 74 3.43 1.01 8.10
C THR A 74 3.26 1.29 9.60
N LEU A 75 3.15 2.57 9.98
CA LEU A 75 2.96 2.96 11.38
C LEU A 75 1.69 2.36 11.98
N ARG A 76 0.61 2.25 11.19
CA ARG A 76 -0.64 1.59 11.62
C ARG A 76 -0.43 0.10 11.84
N PHE A 77 0.20 -0.61 10.91
CA PHE A 77 0.49 -2.03 11.07
C PHE A 77 1.36 -2.31 12.31
N PHE A 78 2.42 -1.54 12.54
CA PHE A 78 3.26 -1.70 13.73
C PHE A 78 2.52 -1.37 15.02
N SER A 79 1.66 -0.35 15.00
CA SER A 79 0.78 -0.05 16.15
C SER A 79 -0.16 -1.22 16.46
N TRP A 80 -0.73 -1.88 15.45
CA TRP A 80 -1.59 -3.06 15.65
C TRP A 80 -0.82 -4.29 16.08
N PHE A 81 0.40 -4.46 15.57
CA PHE A 81 1.28 -5.55 15.97
C PHE A 81 1.64 -5.47 17.46
N LYS A 82 1.85 -4.26 18.00
CA LYS A 82 2.13 -4.06 19.44
C LYS A 82 1.02 -4.61 20.34
N SER A 83 -0.25 -4.57 19.89
CA SER A 83 -1.40 -5.04 20.66
C SER A 83 -1.73 -6.53 20.43
N ASN A 84 -1.73 -7.00 19.18
CA ASN A 84 -2.19 -8.36 18.84
C ASN A 84 -1.05 -9.36 18.58
N GLN A 85 0.20 -8.91 18.45
CA GLN A 85 1.39 -9.71 18.13
C GLN A 85 1.19 -10.72 16.97
N ASN A 86 0.29 -10.43 16.02
CA ASN A 86 0.01 -11.32 14.90
C ASN A 86 1.09 -11.15 13.81
N PHE A 87 1.75 -12.26 13.45
CA PHE A 87 2.81 -12.29 12.46
C PHE A 87 2.39 -11.80 11.06
N VAL A 88 1.12 -12.00 10.66
CA VAL A 88 0.61 -11.50 9.36
C VAL A 88 0.59 -9.97 9.34
N ILE A 89 0.21 -9.33 10.46
CA ILE A 89 0.22 -7.86 10.61
C ILE A 89 1.66 -7.34 10.50
N LEU A 90 2.61 -8.01 11.14
CA LEU A 90 4.03 -7.65 11.08
C LEU A 90 4.56 -7.70 9.64
N LEU A 91 4.28 -8.78 8.90
CA LEU A 91 4.72 -8.92 7.52
C LEU A 91 4.12 -7.85 6.59
N TYR A 92 2.84 -7.52 6.73
CA TYR A 92 2.26 -6.39 5.96
C TYR A 92 2.87 -5.04 6.37
N GLY A 93 3.22 -4.86 7.65
CA GLY A 93 4.00 -3.71 8.12
C GLY A 93 5.37 -3.62 7.43
N LEU A 94 6.15 -4.71 7.44
CA LEU A 94 7.45 -4.78 6.77
C LEU A 94 7.34 -4.63 5.24
N ALA A 95 6.32 -5.22 4.62
CA ALA A 95 6.05 -5.09 3.20
C ALA A 95 5.75 -3.64 2.81
N SER A 96 4.85 -2.96 3.54
CA SER A 96 4.54 -1.54 3.31
C SER A 96 5.76 -0.63 3.52
N LEU A 97 6.60 -0.93 4.53
CA LEU A 97 7.85 -0.21 4.76
C LEU A 97 8.81 -0.38 3.58
N MET A 98 9.01 -1.60 3.11
CA MET A 98 9.88 -1.86 1.97
C MET A 98 9.33 -1.29 0.65
N LEU A 99 8.01 -1.22 0.48
CA LEU A 99 7.40 -0.51 -0.64
C LEU A 99 7.68 1.00 -0.58
N ALA A 100 7.63 1.62 0.61
CA ALA A 100 7.99 3.02 0.78
C ALA A 100 9.48 3.26 0.50
N VAL A 101 10.36 2.38 1.00
CA VAL A 101 11.81 2.43 0.72
C VAL A 101 12.08 2.27 -0.79
N ASN A 102 11.41 1.31 -1.45
CA ASN A 102 11.52 1.15 -2.89
C ASN A 102 11.04 2.39 -3.66
N ALA A 103 9.93 3.00 -3.22
CA ALA A 103 9.43 4.24 -3.82
C ALA A 103 10.46 5.39 -3.70
N ILE A 104 11.12 5.53 -2.54
CA ILE A 104 12.20 6.53 -2.33
C ILE A 104 13.35 6.28 -3.32
N PHE A 105 13.88 5.05 -3.37
CA PHE A 105 14.97 4.73 -4.30
C PHE A 105 14.57 4.91 -5.76
N THR A 106 13.31 4.61 -6.10
CA THR A 106 12.78 4.82 -7.45
C THR A 106 12.79 6.30 -7.83
N VAL A 107 12.31 7.19 -6.95
CA VAL A 107 12.30 8.64 -7.21
C VAL A 107 13.71 9.15 -7.44
N ILE A 108 14.63 8.82 -6.53
CA ILE A 108 16.03 9.28 -6.62
C ILE A 108 16.65 8.77 -7.92
N ASN A 109 16.54 7.47 -8.19
CA ASN A 109 17.17 6.83 -9.33
C ASN A 109 16.61 7.32 -10.69
N VAL A 110 15.28 7.43 -10.81
CA VAL A 110 14.64 7.93 -12.04
C VAL A 110 14.93 9.42 -12.24
N ASN A 111 14.94 10.22 -11.16
CA ASN A 111 15.24 11.64 -11.26
C ASN A 111 16.68 11.90 -11.73
N GLU A 112 17.67 11.20 -11.16
CA GLU A 112 19.08 11.33 -11.58
C GLU A 112 19.29 11.02 -13.06
N ARG A 113 18.51 10.09 -13.62
CA ARG A 113 18.59 9.72 -15.03
C ARG A 113 17.79 10.65 -15.95
N LEU A 114 16.65 11.16 -15.49
CA LEU A 114 15.86 12.12 -16.27
C LEU A 114 16.54 13.47 -16.38
N LEU A 115 17.34 13.88 -15.39
CA LEU A 115 18.12 15.12 -15.44
C LEU A 115 19.22 15.12 -16.51
N ASP A 116 19.69 13.94 -16.93
CA ASP A 116 20.65 13.82 -18.04
C ASP A 116 19.99 13.90 -19.41
N ARG A 117 18.65 13.82 -19.47
CA ARG A 117 17.91 13.92 -20.72
C ARG A 117 17.77 15.40 -21.12
N PRO A 118 17.70 15.70 -22.43
CA PRO A 118 17.43 17.06 -22.87
C PRO A 118 16.15 17.61 -22.23
N SER A 119 16.10 18.93 -21.99
CA SER A 119 14.95 19.60 -21.38
C SER A 119 13.67 19.45 -22.22
N GLU A 120 13.82 19.26 -23.52
CA GLU A 120 12.73 19.11 -24.48
C GLU A 120 12.93 17.84 -25.31
N ILE A 121 11.88 17.02 -25.38
CA ILE A 121 11.86 15.80 -26.17
C ILE A 121 10.90 15.98 -27.32
N TRP A 122 11.46 15.87 -28.52
CA TRP A 122 10.77 16.04 -29.80
C TRP A 122 10.38 14.68 -30.38
N GLN A 123 9.40 14.69 -31.28
CA GLN A 123 8.88 13.48 -31.95
C GLN A 123 9.90 12.56 -32.64
N PHE A 124 11.07 13.09 -33.04
CA PHE A 124 12.14 12.33 -33.71
C PHE A 124 13.33 12.01 -32.81
N ALA A 125 13.32 12.46 -31.55
CA ALA A 125 14.35 12.12 -30.57
C ALA A 125 14.00 10.75 -29.94
N GLY A 126 14.21 9.67 -30.70
CA GLY A 126 14.20 8.33 -30.14
C GLY A 126 15.31 8.21 -29.10
N GLY A 127 14.95 8.25 -27.81
CA GLY A 127 15.91 8.06 -26.73
C GLY A 127 16.57 6.68 -26.88
N THR A 128 17.89 6.66 -27.07
CA THR A 128 18.66 5.42 -27.04
C THR A 128 18.49 4.75 -25.67
N VAL A 129 18.24 3.43 -25.70
CA VAL A 129 18.18 2.55 -24.54
C VAL A 129 19.60 2.41 -23.98
N VAL A 130 20.10 3.44 -23.32
CA VAL A 130 21.29 3.32 -22.49
C VAL A 130 20.79 3.12 -21.06
N LEU A 131 20.50 1.86 -20.74
CA LEU A 131 20.29 1.38 -19.37
C LEU A 131 21.63 1.19 -18.64
N ALA A 132 22.66 1.97 -18.99
CA ALA A 132 23.93 1.90 -18.30
C ALA A 132 23.70 2.34 -16.84
N ALA A 133 24.27 1.57 -15.91
CA ALA A 133 24.24 1.91 -14.50
C ALA A 133 25.03 3.21 -14.31
N LYS A 134 24.32 4.34 -14.16
CA LYS A 134 24.96 5.63 -13.86
C LYS A 134 25.54 5.59 -12.44
N ASN A 135 24.78 5.01 -11.51
CA ASN A 135 25.16 4.86 -10.12
C ASN A 135 24.87 3.42 -9.68
N THR A 136 25.91 2.59 -9.70
CA THR A 136 25.82 1.16 -9.38
C THR A 136 25.23 0.90 -8.00
N VAL A 137 25.51 1.76 -7.01
CA VAL A 137 24.98 1.63 -5.65
C VAL A 137 23.48 1.92 -5.60
N LEU A 138 23.02 2.99 -6.27
CA LEU A 138 21.59 3.32 -6.33
C LEU A 138 20.79 2.28 -7.14
N ASP A 139 21.35 1.76 -8.22
CA ASP A 139 20.72 0.70 -9.01
C ASP A 139 20.58 -0.59 -8.21
N LEU A 140 21.64 -1.01 -7.51
CA LEU A 140 21.57 -2.16 -6.60
C LEU A 140 20.55 -1.92 -5.48
N SER A 141 20.52 -0.71 -4.89
CA SER A 141 19.55 -0.36 -3.84
C SER A 141 18.10 -0.40 -4.33
N TYR A 142 17.84 0.10 -5.55
CA TYR A 142 16.54 0.00 -6.21
C TYR A 142 16.14 -1.45 -6.47
N ILE A 143 17.05 -2.26 -7.04
CA ILE A 143 16.80 -3.67 -7.35
C ILE A 143 16.51 -4.46 -6.07
N LEU A 144 17.38 -4.36 -5.06
CA LEU A 144 17.22 -5.08 -3.79
C LEU A 144 15.94 -4.67 -3.05
N SER A 145 15.62 -3.38 -2.99
CA SER A 145 14.37 -2.91 -2.39
C SER A 145 13.14 -3.37 -3.16
N SER A 146 13.21 -3.46 -4.51
CA SER A 146 12.12 -4.00 -5.33
C SER A 146 11.92 -5.50 -5.09
N ILE A 147 13.01 -6.27 -4.96
CA ILE A 147 12.96 -7.70 -4.67
C ILE A 147 12.37 -7.93 -3.27
N LEU A 148 12.90 -7.22 -2.27
CA LEU A 148 12.52 -7.41 -0.88
C LEU A 148 11.07 -6.99 -0.62
N SER A 149 10.62 -5.86 -1.20
CA SER A 149 9.23 -5.43 -1.10
C SER A 149 8.26 -6.42 -1.74
N PHE A 150 8.61 -7.00 -2.89
CA PHE A 150 7.80 -8.02 -3.55
C PHE A 150 7.76 -9.32 -2.74
N ILE A 151 8.90 -9.84 -2.27
CA ILE A 151 8.99 -11.07 -1.46
C ILE A 151 8.21 -10.91 -0.15
N LEU A 152 8.32 -9.77 0.54
CA LEU A 152 7.59 -9.54 1.78
C LEU A 152 6.08 -9.43 1.55
N THR A 153 5.66 -8.74 0.49
CA THR A 153 4.23 -8.65 0.12
C THR A 153 3.70 -10.04 -0.24
N TRP A 154 4.48 -10.81 -1.00
CA TRP A 154 4.18 -12.20 -1.30
C TRP A 154 4.05 -13.04 -0.03
N ALA A 155 5.04 -13.03 0.86
CA ALA A 155 5.01 -13.78 2.11
C ALA A 155 3.79 -13.40 2.97
N ALA A 156 3.47 -12.11 3.08
CA ALA A 156 2.29 -11.62 3.79
C ALA A 156 0.99 -12.20 3.20
N THR A 157 0.86 -12.17 1.87
CA THR A 157 -0.32 -12.68 1.16
C THR A 157 -0.44 -14.20 1.20
N VAL A 158 0.67 -14.93 1.11
CA VAL A 158 0.68 -16.41 1.27
C VAL A 158 0.21 -16.79 2.67
N LEU A 159 0.64 -16.08 3.71
CA LEU A 159 0.20 -16.38 5.07
C LEU A 159 -1.25 -15.99 5.32
N LEU A 160 -1.69 -14.86 4.74
CA LEU A 160 -3.10 -14.46 4.72
C LEU A 160 -3.99 -15.56 4.10
N LEU A 161 -3.56 -16.11 2.97
CA LEU A 161 -4.29 -17.13 2.21
C LEU A 161 -3.97 -18.57 2.65
N ASN A 162 -3.11 -18.78 3.64
CA ASN A 162 -2.64 -20.13 4.00
C ASN A 162 -3.79 -21.10 4.34
N HIS A 163 -4.94 -20.58 4.80
CA HIS A 163 -6.11 -21.41 5.03
C HIS A 163 -6.68 -22.06 3.76
N TYR A 164 -6.57 -21.40 2.60
CA TYR A 164 -6.98 -21.95 1.30
C TYR A 164 -6.19 -23.18 0.87
N SER A 165 -5.00 -23.41 1.45
CA SER A 165 -4.22 -24.62 1.20
C SER A 165 -4.98 -25.90 1.55
N GLN A 166 -5.89 -25.84 2.54
CA GLN A 166 -6.71 -26.98 2.95
C GLN A 166 -7.83 -27.28 1.93
N ARG A 167 -8.33 -26.26 1.22
CA ARG A 167 -9.45 -26.39 0.26
C ARG A 167 -8.98 -26.74 -1.16
N LEU A 168 -7.86 -26.17 -1.61
CA LEU A 168 -7.29 -26.41 -2.95
C LEU A 168 -6.34 -27.62 -3.01
N GLY A 169 -5.91 -28.11 -1.84
CA GLY A 169 -4.82 -29.09 -1.71
C GLY A 169 -3.46 -28.41 -1.63
N ARG A 170 -2.61 -28.87 -0.70
CA ARG A 170 -1.35 -28.21 -0.33
C ARG A 170 -0.42 -27.99 -1.53
N VAL A 171 -0.26 -29.00 -2.40
CA VAL A 171 0.62 -28.91 -3.58
C VAL A 171 0.10 -27.87 -4.59
N ARG A 172 -1.18 -27.95 -4.96
CA ARG A 172 -1.80 -27.00 -5.92
C ARG A 172 -1.73 -25.56 -5.41
N TYR A 173 -1.97 -25.35 -4.12
CA TYR A 173 -1.84 -24.04 -3.47
C TYR A 173 -0.44 -23.45 -3.62
N TRP A 174 0.60 -24.21 -3.26
CA TRP A 174 1.98 -23.72 -3.35
C TRP A 174 2.42 -23.46 -4.79
N ILE A 175 1.96 -24.26 -5.76
CA ILE A 175 2.22 -24.01 -7.18
C ILE A 175 1.62 -22.67 -7.61
N ILE A 176 0.32 -22.46 -7.36
CA ILE A 176 -0.39 -21.25 -7.79
C ILE A 176 0.24 -20.00 -7.21
N VAL A 177 0.54 -20.02 -5.90
CA VAL A 177 1.08 -18.85 -5.21
C VAL A 177 2.55 -18.60 -5.56
N SER A 178 3.33 -19.63 -5.93
CA SER A 178 4.74 -19.45 -6.30
C SER A 178 4.94 -18.96 -7.74
N ILE A 179 3.96 -19.16 -8.65
CA ILE A 179 4.09 -18.73 -10.05
C ILE A 179 4.42 -17.24 -10.18
N PRO A 180 3.69 -16.30 -9.57
CA PRO A 180 4.01 -14.87 -9.66
C PRO A 180 5.37 -14.52 -9.06
N LEU A 181 5.78 -15.22 -7.99
CA LEU A 181 7.08 -15.01 -7.36
C LEU A 181 8.23 -15.46 -8.26
N ILE A 182 8.16 -16.68 -8.80
CA ILE A 182 9.19 -17.22 -9.68
C ILE A 182 9.31 -16.37 -10.95
N TYR A 183 8.18 -15.98 -11.53
CA TYR A 183 8.14 -15.12 -12.72
C TYR A 183 8.71 -13.71 -12.45
N PHE A 184 8.47 -13.15 -11.26
CA PHE A 184 9.08 -11.89 -10.87
C PHE A 184 10.58 -12.03 -10.60
N LEU A 185 11.03 -13.09 -9.93
CA LEU A 185 12.45 -13.28 -9.60
C LEU A 185 13.29 -13.66 -10.83
N SER A 186 12.72 -14.34 -11.82
CA SER A 186 13.45 -14.76 -13.02
C SER A 186 13.98 -13.59 -13.84
N GLN A 187 13.34 -12.41 -13.79
CA GLN A 187 13.87 -11.19 -14.43
C GLN A 187 15.24 -10.78 -13.85
N PHE A 188 15.44 -10.94 -12.54
CA PHE A 188 16.68 -10.56 -11.89
C PHE A 188 17.74 -11.64 -12.05
N ILE A 189 17.37 -12.93 -11.94
CA ILE A 189 18.30 -14.05 -12.12
C ILE A 189 18.91 -14.00 -13.51
N THR A 190 18.10 -13.77 -14.54
CA THR A 190 18.56 -13.70 -15.93
C THR A 190 19.49 -12.51 -16.17
N SER A 191 19.21 -11.36 -15.56
CA SER A 191 20.11 -10.20 -15.59
C SER A 191 21.41 -10.40 -14.78
N PHE A 192 21.35 -10.94 -13.56
CA PHE A 192 22.53 -11.13 -12.69
C PHE A 192 23.50 -12.20 -13.22
N LEU A 193 22.97 -13.30 -13.76
CA LEU A 193 23.77 -14.38 -14.35
C LEU A 193 24.16 -14.09 -15.81
N ASN A 194 23.72 -12.96 -16.35
CA ASN A 194 23.96 -12.54 -17.73
C ASN A 194 23.62 -13.64 -18.76
N LEU A 195 22.59 -14.45 -18.50
CA LEU A 195 22.27 -15.67 -19.28
C LEU A 195 21.95 -15.39 -20.74
N PHE A 196 21.48 -14.18 -21.03
CA PHE A 196 21.07 -13.75 -22.36
C PHE A 196 22.08 -12.83 -23.05
N ALA A 197 23.28 -12.62 -22.47
CA ALA A 197 24.35 -11.85 -23.10
C ALA A 197 24.59 -12.20 -24.58
N PRO A 198 24.74 -13.49 -24.97
CA PRO A 198 24.96 -13.82 -26.38
C PRO A 198 23.77 -13.46 -27.29
N LEU A 199 22.54 -13.44 -26.76
CA LEU A 199 21.37 -12.99 -27.51
C LEU A 199 21.39 -11.47 -27.69
N PHE A 200 21.69 -10.72 -26.63
CA PHE A 200 21.82 -9.27 -26.69
C PHE A 200 22.97 -8.80 -27.59
N GLU A 201 24.05 -9.58 -27.70
CA GLU A 201 25.15 -9.29 -28.64
C GLU A 201 24.75 -9.52 -30.11
N SER A 202 23.83 -10.45 -30.37
CA SER A 202 23.39 -10.78 -31.73
C SER A 202 22.45 -9.72 -32.34
N ASP A 203 21.43 -9.30 -31.58
CA ASP A 203 20.53 -8.20 -31.94
C ASP A 203 20.05 -7.50 -30.66
N PRO A 204 20.75 -6.43 -30.22
CA PRO A 204 20.42 -5.73 -28.99
C PRO A 204 18.99 -5.18 -28.96
N PHE A 205 18.46 -4.75 -30.11
CA PHE A 205 17.16 -4.08 -30.17
C PHE A 205 16.01 -5.09 -30.08
N PHE A 206 16.07 -6.15 -30.88
CA PHE A 206 15.03 -7.17 -30.87
C PHE A 206 14.93 -7.86 -29.50
N PHE A 207 16.06 -8.30 -28.94
CA PHE A 207 16.06 -8.99 -27.65
C PHE A 207 15.72 -8.07 -26.48
N ALA A 208 16.06 -6.77 -26.50
CA ALA A 208 15.62 -5.82 -25.49
C ALA A 208 14.11 -5.61 -25.49
N ILE A 209 13.49 -5.50 -26.66
CA ILE A 209 12.02 -5.40 -26.79
C ILE A 209 11.37 -6.69 -26.32
N LEU A 210 11.85 -7.85 -26.78
CA LEU A 210 11.31 -9.15 -26.41
C LEU A 210 11.39 -9.37 -24.89
N PHE A 211 12.54 -9.10 -24.29
CA PHE A 211 12.75 -9.24 -22.84
C PHE A 211 11.85 -8.27 -22.06
N THR A 212 11.74 -7.03 -22.51
CA THR A 212 10.83 -6.05 -21.90
C THR A 212 9.38 -6.53 -21.96
N LEU A 213 8.91 -7.04 -23.10
CA LEU A 213 7.55 -7.58 -23.24
C LEU A 213 7.31 -8.79 -22.34
N ILE A 214 8.28 -9.71 -22.27
CA ILE A 214 8.20 -10.91 -21.44
C ILE A 214 8.15 -10.54 -19.96
N PHE A 215 8.85 -9.51 -19.49
CA PHE A 215 8.96 -9.20 -18.06
C PHE A 215 8.11 -8.02 -17.58
N ALA A 216 7.55 -7.21 -18.49
CA ALA A 216 6.70 -6.06 -18.16
C ALA A 216 5.47 -6.44 -17.31
N LEU A 217 4.95 -7.67 -17.49
CA LEU A 217 3.77 -8.15 -16.77
C LEU A 217 4.09 -8.74 -15.39
N SER A 218 5.36 -8.94 -15.04
CA SER A 218 5.77 -9.62 -13.79
C SER A 218 5.21 -8.95 -12.54
N LYS A 219 5.38 -7.63 -12.42
CA LYS A 219 4.83 -6.85 -11.30
C LYS A 219 3.29 -6.86 -11.32
N THR A 220 2.67 -6.73 -12.50
CA THR A 220 1.22 -6.73 -12.66
C THR A 220 0.58 -8.05 -12.21
N ILE A 221 1.14 -9.19 -12.62
CA ILE A 221 0.66 -10.51 -12.21
C ILE A 221 0.78 -10.69 -10.69
N GLY A 222 1.89 -10.23 -10.09
CA GLY A 222 2.04 -10.17 -8.63
C GLY A 222 0.96 -9.31 -7.97
N GLY A 223 0.73 -8.11 -8.50
CA GLY A 223 -0.32 -7.19 -8.05
C GLY A 223 -1.72 -7.80 -8.06
N ILE A 224 -2.06 -8.52 -9.13
CA ILE A 224 -3.32 -9.27 -9.26
C ILE A 224 -3.43 -10.31 -8.15
N MET A 225 -2.38 -11.11 -7.92
CA MET A 225 -2.37 -12.11 -6.84
C MET A 225 -2.60 -11.46 -5.47
N PHE A 226 -1.91 -10.36 -5.19
CA PHE A 226 -2.05 -9.63 -3.92
C PHE A 226 -3.46 -9.06 -3.76
N GLY A 227 -4.06 -8.52 -4.84
CA GLY A 227 -5.44 -8.03 -4.84
C GLY A 227 -6.46 -9.15 -4.62
N ILE A 228 -6.28 -10.32 -5.25
CA ILE A 228 -7.14 -11.50 -5.06
C ILE A 228 -7.23 -11.89 -3.58
N ALA A 229 -6.13 -11.73 -2.83
CA ALA A 229 -6.12 -12.05 -1.41
C ALA A 229 -7.17 -11.25 -0.62
N PHE A 230 -7.25 -9.93 -0.86
CA PHE A 230 -8.23 -9.05 -0.21
C PHE A 230 -9.65 -9.21 -0.79
N TRP A 231 -9.76 -9.44 -2.10
CA TRP A 231 -11.07 -9.72 -2.72
C TRP A 231 -11.68 -11.01 -2.17
N THR A 232 -10.85 -12.03 -1.92
CA THR A 232 -11.29 -13.28 -1.32
C THR A 232 -11.88 -13.05 0.07
N ILE A 233 -11.23 -12.24 0.91
CA ILE A 233 -11.78 -11.82 2.20
C ILE A 233 -13.12 -11.09 2.03
N ALA A 234 -13.22 -10.18 1.06
CA ALA A 234 -14.45 -9.44 0.79
C ALA A 234 -15.63 -10.35 0.46
N LYS A 235 -15.39 -11.41 -0.32
CA LYS A 235 -16.41 -12.38 -0.75
C LYS A 235 -16.94 -13.20 0.43
N ASN A 236 -16.08 -13.54 1.39
CA ASN A 236 -16.47 -14.40 2.52
C ASN A 236 -17.08 -13.64 3.69
N ILE A 237 -16.94 -12.31 3.75
CA ILE A 237 -17.61 -11.44 4.74
C ILE A 237 -18.78 -10.68 4.09
N ALA A 238 -19.31 -11.17 2.96
CA ALA A 238 -20.32 -10.49 2.16
C ALA A 238 -21.62 -10.15 2.92
N HIS A 239 -21.91 -10.81 4.06
CA HIS A 239 -23.02 -10.44 4.93
C HIS A 239 -22.89 -9.02 5.52
N THR A 240 -21.69 -8.45 5.55
CA THR A 240 -21.44 -7.06 5.97
C THR A 240 -20.97 -6.23 4.79
N ILE A 241 -21.92 -5.59 4.12
CA ILE A 241 -21.70 -4.85 2.87
C ILE A 241 -20.55 -3.83 3.01
N THR A 242 -20.47 -3.08 4.11
CA THR A 242 -19.46 -2.03 4.30
C THR A 242 -18.03 -2.56 4.33
N ILE A 243 -17.74 -3.61 5.12
CA ILE A 243 -16.40 -4.22 5.20
C ILE A 243 -16.01 -4.84 3.87
N SER A 244 -16.95 -5.52 3.21
CA SER A 244 -16.72 -6.10 1.89
C SER A 244 -16.26 -5.04 0.89
N HIS A 245 -16.91 -3.87 0.86
CA HIS A 245 -16.50 -2.74 0.01
C HIS A 245 -15.09 -2.24 0.36
N TYR A 246 -14.75 -2.09 1.65
CA TYR A 246 -13.41 -1.66 2.05
C TYR A 246 -12.32 -2.66 1.63
N MET A 247 -12.60 -3.96 1.70
CA MET A 247 -11.70 -5.00 1.21
C MET A 247 -11.55 -5.00 -0.32
N ILE A 248 -12.64 -4.74 -1.06
CA ILE A 248 -12.59 -4.55 -2.52
C ILE A 248 -11.75 -3.32 -2.88
N ILE A 249 -11.90 -2.21 -2.15
CA ILE A 249 -11.09 -1.00 -2.33
C ILE A 249 -9.60 -1.32 -2.13
N SER A 250 -9.24 -2.06 -1.07
CA SER A 250 -7.86 -2.51 -0.87
C SER A 250 -7.37 -3.42 -1.98
N ALA A 251 -8.21 -4.33 -2.48
CA ALA A 251 -7.86 -5.23 -3.57
C ALA A 251 -7.47 -4.46 -4.83
N TYR A 252 -8.32 -3.52 -5.26
CA TYR A 252 -7.99 -2.63 -6.37
C TYR A 252 -6.75 -1.78 -6.08
N GLY A 253 -6.58 -1.31 -4.85
CA GLY A 253 -5.39 -0.59 -4.41
C GLY A 253 -4.10 -1.39 -4.64
N PHE A 254 -4.04 -2.66 -4.23
CA PHE A 254 -2.87 -3.51 -4.46
C PHE A 254 -2.60 -3.75 -5.94
N VAL A 255 -3.63 -4.06 -6.73
CA VAL A 255 -3.48 -4.24 -8.19
C VAL A 255 -2.92 -2.97 -8.83
N LEU A 256 -3.54 -1.82 -8.53
CA LEU A 256 -3.16 -0.52 -9.09
C LEU A 256 -1.73 -0.13 -8.66
N LEU A 257 -1.32 -0.42 -7.42
CA LEU A 257 0.00 -0.07 -6.90
C LEU A 257 1.12 -0.76 -7.67
N PHE A 258 0.99 -2.06 -7.89
CA PHE A 258 2.01 -2.83 -8.61
C PHE A 258 2.00 -2.55 -10.13
N ILE A 259 0.85 -2.19 -10.70
CA ILE A 259 0.77 -1.69 -12.08
C ILE A 259 1.45 -0.32 -12.20
N SER A 260 1.22 0.57 -11.23
CA SER A 260 1.72 1.95 -11.24
C SER A 260 3.22 2.06 -10.92
N ASN A 261 3.79 1.06 -10.24
CA ASN A 261 5.21 1.06 -9.83
C ASN A 261 6.17 0.68 -10.98
N GLN A 262 6.13 1.47 -12.05
CA GLN A 262 6.91 1.29 -13.28
C GLN A 262 7.63 2.58 -13.72
N ALA A 263 7.99 3.46 -12.78
CA ALA A 263 8.64 4.74 -13.11
C ALA A 263 9.97 4.61 -13.86
N ILE A 264 10.64 3.46 -13.78
CA ILE A 264 11.85 3.18 -14.57
C ILE A 264 11.63 3.30 -16.08
N VAL A 265 10.40 3.09 -16.57
CA VAL A 265 10.04 3.23 -17.99
C VAL A 265 10.20 4.67 -18.48
N LEU A 266 10.10 5.68 -17.59
CA LEU A 266 10.29 7.09 -17.97
C LEU A 266 11.73 7.41 -18.38
N VAL A 267 12.72 6.62 -17.94
CA VAL A 267 14.14 6.87 -18.20
C VAL A 267 14.48 6.85 -19.69
N THR A 268 13.76 6.05 -20.48
CA THR A 268 13.92 6.01 -21.94
C THR A 268 13.31 7.24 -22.60
N ALA A 269 12.53 8.02 -21.85
CA ALA A 269 11.87 9.25 -22.24
C ALA A 269 11.20 9.12 -23.62
N PRO A 270 10.28 8.14 -23.77
CA PRO A 270 9.67 7.83 -25.05
C PRO A 270 8.82 9.00 -25.52
N TYR A 271 8.62 9.10 -26.83
CA TYR A 271 7.64 10.03 -27.41
C TYR A 271 6.53 9.23 -28.09
N PRO A 272 5.25 9.40 -27.72
CA PRO A 272 4.75 10.10 -26.52
C PRO A 272 5.25 9.51 -25.19
N PRO A 273 5.10 10.20 -24.05
CA PRO A 273 5.60 9.74 -22.74
C PRO A 273 4.74 8.58 -22.18
N PHE A 274 4.86 7.41 -22.81
CA PHE A 274 4.17 6.18 -22.42
C PHE A 274 4.49 5.83 -20.96
N GLY A 275 3.46 5.42 -20.22
CA GLY A 275 3.56 5.09 -18.80
C GLY A 275 3.39 6.27 -17.84
N LEU A 276 3.41 7.52 -18.31
CA LEU A 276 3.22 8.70 -17.44
C LEU A 276 1.88 8.68 -16.70
N ALA A 277 0.80 8.32 -17.40
CA ALA A 277 -0.53 8.16 -16.80
C ALA A 277 -0.53 7.06 -15.74
N THR A 278 0.09 5.91 -16.03
CA THR A 278 0.22 4.78 -15.09
C THR A 278 0.94 5.20 -13.80
N ILE A 279 1.99 6.00 -13.91
CA ILE A 279 2.80 6.47 -12.78
C ILE A 279 2.04 7.47 -11.90
N SER A 280 1.14 8.27 -12.49
CA SER A 280 0.30 9.21 -11.74
C SER A 280 -0.65 8.52 -10.74
N PHE A 281 -0.93 7.23 -10.95
CA PHE A 281 -1.79 6.44 -10.08
C PHE A 281 -1.07 5.87 -8.84
N MET A 282 0.25 5.99 -8.74
CA MET A 282 1.03 5.47 -7.61
C MET A 282 0.51 6.01 -6.27
N GLY A 283 0.36 7.33 -6.12
CA GLY A 283 -0.18 7.91 -4.90
C GLY A 283 -1.63 7.50 -4.59
N LEU A 284 -2.48 7.42 -5.62
CA LEU A 284 -3.89 7.01 -5.47
C LEU A 284 -4.01 5.55 -5.02
N SER A 285 -3.20 4.65 -5.58
CA SER A 285 -3.19 3.24 -5.20
C SER A 285 -2.86 3.05 -3.72
N SER A 286 -1.83 3.74 -3.21
CA SER A 286 -1.45 3.70 -1.80
C SER A 286 -2.57 4.23 -0.91
N TYR A 287 -3.31 5.24 -1.36
CA TYR A 287 -4.48 5.76 -0.65
C TYR A 287 -5.61 4.73 -0.56
N LEU A 288 -5.91 4.03 -1.65
CA LEU A 288 -6.95 2.98 -1.67
C LEU A 288 -6.60 1.84 -0.71
N ILE A 289 -5.34 1.39 -0.69
CA ILE A 289 -4.87 0.37 0.27
C ILE A 289 -5.04 0.89 1.70
N LEU A 290 -4.55 2.10 1.99
CA LEU A 290 -4.62 2.68 3.33
C LEU A 290 -6.08 2.81 3.81
N VAL A 291 -6.95 3.41 3.01
CA VAL A 291 -8.35 3.62 3.38
C VAL A 291 -9.10 2.29 3.51
N GLY A 292 -8.92 1.37 2.56
CA GLY A 292 -9.60 0.09 2.59
C GLY A 292 -9.22 -0.75 3.82
N ILE A 293 -7.92 -0.85 4.13
CA ILE A 293 -7.47 -1.60 5.31
C ILE A 293 -7.86 -0.85 6.58
N TYR A 294 -7.60 0.45 6.67
CA TYR A 294 -7.86 1.21 7.89
C TYR A 294 -9.36 1.27 8.22
N ALA A 295 -10.21 1.65 7.26
CA ALA A 295 -11.65 1.73 7.47
C ALA A 295 -12.26 0.36 7.83
N SER A 296 -11.72 -0.73 7.29
CA SER A 296 -12.15 -2.08 7.69
C SER A 296 -11.80 -2.40 9.15
N ALA A 297 -10.60 -2.04 9.61
CA ALA A 297 -10.18 -2.25 11.00
C ALA A 297 -11.10 -1.50 11.97
N ILE A 298 -11.41 -0.24 11.68
CA ILE A 298 -12.31 0.57 12.53
C ILE A 298 -13.72 0.02 12.54
N SER A 299 -14.24 -0.40 11.37
CA SER A 299 -15.59 -0.99 11.29
C SER A 299 -15.70 -2.24 12.16
N VAL A 300 -14.65 -3.07 12.23
CA VAL A 300 -14.60 -4.25 13.11
C VAL A 300 -14.42 -3.86 14.58
N ALA A 301 -13.67 -2.80 14.87
CA ALA A 301 -13.45 -2.31 16.24
C ALA A 301 -14.77 -1.84 16.89
N HIS A 302 -15.59 -1.11 16.14
CA HIS A 302 -16.82 -0.47 16.65
C HIS A 302 -18.03 -1.40 16.76
N ASP A 303 -18.07 -2.50 16.00
CA ASP A 303 -19.24 -3.40 15.97
C ASP A 303 -18.92 -4.72 16.67
N VAL A 304 -19.40 -4.85 17.91
CA VAL A 304 -19.22 -6.06 18.73
C VAL A 304 -19.89 -7.28 18.09
N LYS A 305 -21.07 -7.12 17.47
CA LYS A 305 -21.78 -8.23 16.81
C LYS A 305 -21.03 -8.68 15.58
N LEU A 306 -20.47 -7.75 14.83
CA LEU A 306 -19.63 -8.02 13.67
C LEU A 306 -18.34 -8.74 14.06
N ARG A 307 -17.65 -8.27 15.11
CA ARG A 307 -16.46 -8.94 15.65
C ARG A 307 -16.79 -10.34 16.16
N GLN A 308 -17.89 -10.50 16.89
CA GLN A 308 -18.37 -11.81 17.35
C GLN A 308 -18.74 -12.71 16.16
N SER A 309 -19.36 -12.18 15.11
CA SER A 309 -19.67 -12.92 13.87
C SER A 309 -18.39 -13.41 13.19
N ILE A 310 -17.41 -12.52 13.02
CA ILE A 310 -16.09 -12.84 12.46
C ILE A 310 -15.41 -13.97 13.25
N ARG A 311 -15.51 -13.96 14.59
CA ARG A 311 -14.96 -15.02 15.46
C ARG A 311 -15.79 -16.32 15.45
N LYS A 312 -17.11 -16.22 15.60
CA LYS A 312 -18.05 -17.34 15.80
C LYS A 312 -18.30 -18.14 14.52
N PHE A 313 -18.31 -17.50 13.35
CA PHE A 313 -18.53 -18.19 12.08
C PHE A 313 -17.26 -18.85 11.52
N ALA A 314 -16.16 -18.89 12.26
CA ALA A 314 -14.93 -19.56 11.85
C ALA A 314 -14.48 -19.19 10.43
N ILE A 315 -14.64 -17.93 10.02
CA ILE A 315 -14.03 -17.43 8.79
C ILE A 315 -12.54 -17.29 9.10
N LYS A 316 -11.80 -18.40 9.07
CA LYS A 316 -10.33 -18.42 9.25
C LYS A 316 -9.61 -17.45 8.29
N GLU A 317 -10.30 -17.05 7.22
CA GLU A 317 -9.88 -16.11 6.19
C GLU A 317 -9.99 -14.63 6.62
N SER A 318 -10.77 -14.32 7.66
CA SER A 318 -10.90 -12.97 8.20
C SER A 318 -10.05 -12.74 9.46
N LYS A 319 -9.10 -13.64 9.75
CA LYS A 319 -8.17 -13.50 10.90
C LYS A 319 -7.42 -12.18 10.88
N LEU A 320 -7.00 -11.70 9.70
CA LEU A 320 -6.39 -10.38 9.58
C LEU A 320 -7.32 -9.29 10.13
N LEU A 321 -8.59 -9.30 9.71
CA LEU A 321 -9.59 -8.32 10.11
C LEU A 321 -9.94 -8.38 11.61
N ASP A 322 -10.10 -9.60 12.15
CA ASP A 322 -10.28 -9.77 13.61
C ASP A 322 -9.08 -9.22 14.38
N SER A 323 -7.87 -9.51 13.90
CA SER A 323 -6.65 -9.07 14.59
C SER A 323 -6.46 -7.55 14.54
N ILE A 324 -6.57 -6.92 13.36
CA ILE A 324 -6.43 -5.46 13.24
C ILE A 324 -7.59 -4.72 13.89
N GLY A 325 -8.82 -5.26 13.81
CA GLY A 325 -10.00 -4.66 14.43
C GLY A 325 -9.98 -4.75 15.95
N SER A 326 -9.56 -5.89 16.51
CA SER A 326 -9.36 -6.02 17.96
C SER A 326 -8.24 -5.11 18.45
N ALA A 327 -7.14 -4.99 17.69
CA ALA A 327 -6.03 -4.11 18.06
C ALA A 327 -6.43 -2.62 18.02
N GLU A 328 -7.19 -2.20 17.00
CA GLU A 328 -7.70 -0.83 16.94
C GLU A 328 -8.70 -0.55 18.06
N MET A 329 -9.56 -1.52 18.42
CA MET A 329 -10.47 -1.38 19.57
C MET A 329 -9.71 -1.14 20.88
N GLU A 330 -8.67 -1.93 21.16
CA GLU A 330 -7.87 -1.75 22.37
C GLU A 330 -7.22 -0.37 22.41
N LYS A 331 -6.63 0.05 21.29
CA LYS A 331 -6.02 1.37 21.15
C LYS A 331 -7.04 2.48 21.38
N GLU A 332 -8.25 2.33 20.85
CA GLU A 332 -9.32 3.30 21.02
C GLU A 332 -9.81 3.38 22.46
N ILE A 333 -10.03 2.23 23.12
CA ILE A 333 -10.38 2.17 24.55
C ILE A 333 -9.29 2.85 25.37
N GLN A 334 -8.02 2.58 25.09
CA GLN A 334 -6.88 3.22 25.76
C GLN A 334 -6.91 4.74 25.58
N ASN A 335 -7.07 5.24 24.36
CA ASN A 335 -7.12 6.67 24.11
C ASN A 335 -8.32 7.34 24.82
N ARG A 336 -9.50 6.69 24.81
CA ARG A 336 -10.70 7.22 25.47
C ARG A 336 -10.55 7.26 26.99
N VAL A 337 -10.04 6.20 27.60
CA VAL A 337 -9.78 6.13 29.04
C VAL A 337 -8.72 7.15 29.44
N MET A 338 -7.60 7.23 28.73
CA MET A 338 -6.56 8.23 29.00
C MET A 338 -7.09 9.66 28.91
N LYS A 339 -7.95 9.96 27.93
CA LYS A 339 -8.59 11.27 27.83
C LYS A 339 -9.47 11.57 29.03
N ILE A 340 -10.30 10.61 29.47
CA ILE A 340 -11.17 10.78 30.64
C ILE A 340 -10.33 10.97 31.91
N VAL A 341 -9.28 10.17 32.11
CA VAL A 341 -8.43 10.30 33.30
C VAL A 341 -7.68 11.64 33.29
N ASN A 342 -7.18 12.10 32.14
CA ASN A 342 -6.53 13.41 32.03
C ASN A 342 -7.51 14.57 32.27
N GLU A 343 -8.74 14.48 31.78
CA GLU A 343 -9.79 15.47 32.06
C GLU A 343 -10.19 15.47 33.54
N GLN A 344 -10.28 14.29 34.16
CA GLN A 344 -10.60 14.14 35.59
C GLN A 344 -9.45 14.59 36.50
N SER A 345 -8.20 14.29 36.14
CA SER A 345 -7.02 14.72 36.91
C SER A 345 -6.85 16.23 36.86
N PHE A 346 -7.15 16.85 35.71
CA PHE A 346 -7.20 18.30 35.57
C PHE A 346 -8.28 18.91 36.47
N LYS A 347 -9.52 18.39 36.41
CA LYS A 347 -10.63 18.87 37.26
C LYS A 347 -10.36 18.68 38.75
N MET A 348 -9.81 17.53 39.15
CA MET A 348 -9.47 17.26 40.56
C MET A 348 -8.44 18.27 41.08
N LYS A 349 -7.42 18.58 40.27
CA LYS A 349 -6.41 19.58 40.62
C LYS A 349 -7.01 20.99 40.72
N GLU A 350 -7.93 21.34 39.83
CA GLU A 350 -8.60 22.65 39.81
C GLU A 350 -9.60 22.83 40.96
N GLU A 351 -10.42 21.82 41.26
CA GLU A 351 -11.50 21.88 42.25
C GLU A 351 -11.03 21.62 43.69
N THR A 352 -10.03 20.76 43.87
CA THR A 352 -9.59 20.32 45.22
C THR A 352 -8.16 20.71 45.55
N GLY A 353 -7.36 21.16 44.57
CA GLY A 353 -5.91 21.39 44.73
C GLY A 353 -5.08 20.11 44.84
N ILE A 354 -5.71 18.93 44.84
CA ILE A 354 -5.04 17.62 44.98
C ILE A 354 -4.66 17.08 43.60
N GLN A 355 -3.43 16.58 43.45
CA GLN A 355 -2.98 15.92 42.22
C GLN A 355 -3.41 14.44 42.20
N SER A 356 -3.70 13.92 41.01
CA SER A 356 -3.94 12.49 40.79
C SER A 356 -2.76 11.67 41.31
N SER A 357 -3.05 10.63 42.09
CA SER A 357 -2.05 9.67 42.58
C SER A 357 -1.62 8.65 41.52
N PHE A 358 -2.35 8.55 40.41
CA PHE A 358 -2.03 7.64 39.32
C PHE A 358 -1.19 8.34 38.27
N ASP A 359 -0.07 7.73 37.90
CA ASP A 359 0.71 8.13 36.74
C ASP A 359 0.13 7.53 35.43
N GLU A 360 0.52 8.09 34.29
CA GLU A 360 0.07 7.65 32.96
C GLU A 360 0.40 6.17 32.72
N GLU A 361 1.48 5.69 33.31
CA GLU A 361 1.95 4.31 33.19
C GLU A 361 1.08 3.36 34.03
N ASP A 362 0.69 3.75 35.25
CA ASP A 362 -0.21 2.97 36.11
C ASP A 362 -1.56 2.76 35.43
N ILE A 363 -2.14 3.82 34.85
CA ILE A 363 -3.44 3.76 34.16
C ILE A 363 -3.38 2.79 32.98
N LYS A 364 -2.27 2.82 32.23
CA LYS A 364 -2.05 1.90 31.10
C LYS A 364 -1.94 0.46 31.59
N GLU A 365 -1.27 0.21 32.72
CA GLU A 365 -1.17 -1.12 33.31
C GLU A 365 -2.53 -1.66 33.73
N TYR A 366 -3.30 -0.89 34.51
CA TYR A 366 -4.64 -1.27 34.95
C TYR A 366 -5.57 -1.55 33.76
N LEU A 367 -5.54 -0.70 32.74
CA LEU A 367 -6.35 -0.89 31.56
C LEU A 367 -5.98 -2.16 30.80
N ASN A 368 -4.67 -2.40 30.62
CA ASN A 368 -4.19 -3.62 29.98
C ASN A 368 -4.63 -4.88 30.74
N LYS A 369 -4.66 -4.82 32.07
CA LYS A 369 -5.15 -5.91 32.91
C LYS A 369 -6.66 -6.14 32.71
N ALA A 370 -7.47 -5.08 32.75
CA ALA A 370 -8.92 -5.17 32.55
C ALA A 370 -9.30 -5.71 31.17
N ILE A 371 -8.60 -5.27 30.11
CA ILE A 371 -8.79 -5.77 28.73
C ILE A 371 -8.44 -7.27 28.64
N ARG A 372 -7.39 -7.71 29.33
CA ARG A 372 -6.99 -9.13 29.35
C ARG A 372 -8.01 -10.00 30.08
N GLU A 373 -8.58 -9.52 31.18
CA GLU A 373 -9.61 -10.24 31.94
C GLU A 373 -10.91 -10.39 31.13
N THR A 374 -11.40 -9.32 30.51
CA THR A 374 -12.60 -9.40 29.65
C THR A 374 -12.42 -10.32 28.43
N LYS A 375 -11.20 -10.47 27.92
CA LYS A 375 -10.89 -11.44 26.86
C LYS A 375 -10.85 -12.90 27.33
N ARG A 376 -10.63 -13.17 28.62
CA ARG A 376 -10.63 -14.54 29.17
C ARG A 376 -12.04 -15.04 29.46
N GLU A 377 -12.98 -14.13 29.70
CA GLU A 377 -14.38 -14.45 30.00
C GLU A 377 -15.29 -14.59 28.75
N LEU A 378 -14.76 -14.28 27.56
CA LEU A 378 -15.41 -14.41 26.25
C LEU A 378 -14.79 -15.54 25.43
#